data_AF-A0A402B262-F1
#
_entry.id   AF-A0A402B262-F1
#
_cell.length_a   1.000
_cell.length_b   1.000
_cell.length_c   1.000
_cell.angle_alpha   90.00
_cell.angle_beta   90.00
_cell.angle_gamma   90.00
#
_symmetry.space_group_name_H-M   'P 1'
#
loop_
_entity.id
_entity.type
_entity.pdbx_description
1 polymer ?
#
loop_
_entity_poly.entity_id
_entity_poly.type
_entity_poly.pdbx_seq_one_letter_code
_entity_poly.pdbx_strand_id
1 'polypeptide(L)' 'MSIGTLENNLSRALELLGGSIDPEIVETYPSLEARILAQALENVEIAEQRLRAIQKLVGELEGVLV' A
#
# COMPACT_ATOMS: atom_id res chain seq x y z
N MET A 1 -14.39 -11.71 -16.76
CA MET A 1 -14.75 -11.32 -15.38
C MET A 1 -16.07 -10.58 -15.45
N SER A 2 -17.03 -10.88 -14.57
CA SER A 2 -18.22 -10.04 -14.44
C SER A 2 -17.88 -8.76 -13.68
N ILE A 3 -18.62 -7.68 -13.95
CA ILE A 3 -18.43 -6.38 -13.29
C ILE A 3 -18.48 -6.52 -11.76
N GLY A 4 -19.44 -7.30 -11.24
CA GLY A 4 -19.56 -7.55 -9.80
C GLY A 4 -18.38 -8.31 -9.17
N THR A 5 -17.64 -9.13 -9.93
CA THR A 5 -16.40 -9.75 -9.41
C THR A 5 -15.27 -8.73 -9.29
N LEU A 6 -15.16 -7.80 -10.25
CA LEU A 6 -14.14 -6.76 -10.22
C LEU A 6 -14.38 -5.78 -9.06
N GLU A 7 -15.62 -5.30 -8.89
CA GLU A 7 -15.97 -4.37 -7.80
C GLU A 7 -15.69 -4.96 -6.41
N ASN A 8 -16.01 -6.25 -6.21
CA ASN A 8 -15.70 -6.95 -4.97
C ASN A 8 -14.18 -7.05 -4.72
N ASN A 9 -13.40 -7.34 -5.77
CA ASN A 9 -11.95 -7.42 -5.65
C ASN A 9 -11.31 -6.06 -5.32
N LEU A 10 -11.79 -4.97 -5.93
CA LEU A 10 -11.29 -3.62 -5.64
C LEU A 10 -11.66 -3.16 -4.23
N SER A 11 -12.87 -3.49 -3.78
CA SER A 11 -13.31 -3.22 -2.40
C SER A 11 -12.40 -3.93 -1.40
N ARG A 12 -12.07 -5.22 -1.64
CA ARG A 12 -11.12 -5.96 -0.80
C ARG A 12 -9.71 -5.39 -0.85
N ALA A 13 -9.25 -4.95 -2.02
CA ALA A 13 -7.93 -4.33 -2.14
C ALA A 13 -7.84 -3.01 -1.34
N LEU A 14 -8.91 -2.21 -1.30
CA LEU A 14 -8.98 -1.01 -0.45
C LEU A 14 -8.92 -1.33 1.03
N GLU A 15 -9.61 -2.38 1.48
CA GLU A 15 -9.55 -2.83 2.88
C GLU A 15 -8.12 -3.19 3.30
N LEU A 16 -7.36 -3.86 2.42
CA LEU A 16 -5.96 -4.21 2.68
C LEU A 16 -5.03 -2.99 2.82
N LEU A 17 -5.40 -1.87 2.20
CA LEU A 17 -4.65 -0.61 2.31
C LEU A 17 -4.99 0.18 3.58
N GLY A 18 -5.93 -0.28 4.40
CA GLY A 18 -6.41 0.45 5.59
C GLY A 18 -7.67 1.27 5.34
N GLY A 19 -8.32 1.11 4.18
CA GLY A 19 -9.65 1.67 3.90
C GLY A 19 -9.67 3.08 3.31
N SER A 20 -8.51 3.70 3.08
CA SER A 20 -8.41 5.03 2.46
C SER A 20 -7.22 5.13 1.51
N ILE A 21 -7.31 6.03 0.54
CA ILE A 21 -6.22 6.41 -0.38
C ILE A 21 -5.91 7.88 -0.18
N ASP A 22 -4.62 8.23 -0.24
CA ASP A 22 -4.14 9.60 -0.16
C ASP A 22 -4.81 10.51 -1.22
N PRO A 23 -5.29 11.70 -0.83
CA PRO A 23 -5.88 12.66 -1.76
C PRO A 23 -5.02 12.98 -2.98
N GLU A 24 -3.70 13.08 -2.83
CA GLU A 24 -2.78 13.35 -3.95
C GLU A 24 -2.79 12.22 -4.97
N ILE A 25 -2.87 10.97 -4.52
CA ILE A 25 -3.02 9.78 -5.38
C ILE A 25 -4.39 9.79 -6.08
N VAL A 26 -5.45 10.20 -5.37
CA VAL A 26 -6.80 10.31 -5.95
C VAL A 26 -6.84 11.34 -7.09
N GLU A 27 -6.17 12.48 -6.92
CA GLU A 27 -6.08 13.54 -7.92
C GLU A 27 -5.17 13.15 -9.11
N THR A 28 -4.09 12.42 -8.84
CA THR A 28 -3.09 12.05 -9.85
C THR A 28 -3.55 10.92 -10.77
N TYR A 29 -4.23 9.90 -10.22
CA TYR A 29 -4.60 8.71 -10.98
C TYR A 29 -6.10 8.66 -11.29
N PRO A 30 -6.50 8.39 -12.54
CA PRO A 30 -7.91 8.49 -12.95
C PRO A 30 -8.76 7.27 -12.56
N SER A 31 -8.16 6.09 -12.45
CA SER A 31 -8.87 4.83 -12.14
C SER A 31 -8.61 4.37 -10.71
N LEU A 32 -9.61 3.74 -10.09
CA LEU A 32 -9.49 3.19 -8.73
C LEU A 32 -8.38 2.13 -8.64
N GLU A 33 -8.23 1.30 -9.66
CA GLU A 33 -7.17 0.30 -9.77
C GLU A 33 -5.78 0.92 -9.66
N ALA A 34 -5.52 1.97 -10.45
CA ALA A 34 -4.25 2.69 -10.44
C ALA A 34 -4.00 3.37 -9.08
N ARG A 35 -5.05 3.93 -8.46
CA ARG A 35 -4.95 4.54 -7.13
C ARG A 35 -4.60 3.51 -6.05
N ILE A 36 -5.25 2.35 -6.08
CA ILE A 36 -4.96 1.22 -5.18
C ILE A 36 -3.51 0.78 -5.34
N LEU A 37 -3.04 0.61 -6.58
CA LEU A 37 -1.66 0.21 -6.84
C LEU A 37 -0.66 1.26 -6.35
N ALA A 38 -0.89 2.54 -6.64
CA ALA A 38 -0.04 3.63 -6.19
C ALA A 38 0.04 3.71 -4.66
N GLN A 39 -1.10 3.60 -3.97
CA GLN A 39 -1.13 3.59 -2.50
C GLN A 39 -0.41 2.37 -1.91
N ALA A 40 -0.55 1.19 -2.55
CA ALA A 40 0.16 -0.01 -2.12
C ALA A 40 1.68 0.18 -2.16
N LEU A 41 2.19 0.78 -3.24
CA LEU A 41 3.61 1.07 -3.40
C LEU A 41 4.11 2.07 -2.36
N GLU A 42 3.39 3.16 -2.16
CA GLU A 42 3.72 4.16 -1.14
C GLU A 42 3.75 3.52 0.28
N ASN A 43 2.78 2.67 0.59
CA ASN A 43 2.75 1.94 1.87
C ASN A 43 4.00 1.06 2.06
N VAL A 44 4.48 0.40 1.00
CA VAL A 44 5.71 -0.40 1.04
C VAL A 44 6.93 0.48 1.26
N GLU A 45 7.05 1.59 0.55
CA GLU A 45 8.16 2.54 0.73
C GLU A 45 8.20 3.11 2.15
N ILE A 46 7.05 3.51 2.69
CA ILE A 46 6.92 3.97 4.06
C ILE A 46 7.29 2.87 5.05
N ALA A 47 6.83 1.64 4.83
CA ALA A 47 7.16 0.50 5.68
C ALA A 47 8.67 0.23 5.69
N GLU A 48 9.34 0.29 4.54
CA GLU A 48 10.78 0.11 4.42
C GLU A 48 11.55 1.23 5.14
N GLN A 49 11.15 2.49 4.95
CA GLN A 49 11.77 3.63 5.65
C GLN A 49 11.63 3.49 7.16
N ARG A 50 10.44 3.11 7.65
CA ARG A 50 10.17 2.86 9.06
C ARG A 50 11.02 1.71 9.59
N LEU A 51 11.13 0.61 8.84
CA LEU A 51 11.96 -0.53 9.20
C LEU A 51 13.43 -0.12 9.35
N ARG A 52 13.99 0.60 8.37
CA ARG A 52 15.37 1.10 8.42
C ARG A 52 15.59 2.05 9.61
N ALA A 53 14.62 2.92 9.89
CA ALA A 53 14.68 3.81 11.04
C ALA A 53 14.67 3.04 12.37
N ILE A 54 13.82 2.01 12.49
CA ILE A 54 13.78 1.12 13.64
C ILE A 54 15.11 0.40 13.80
N GLN A 55 15.66 -0.19 12.75
CA GLN A 55 16.96 -0.89 12.77
C GLN A 55 18.11 0.03 13.24
N LYS A 56 18.11 1.31 12.86
CA LYS A 56 19.09 2.28 13.38
C LYS A 56 18.95 2.53 14.89
N LEU A 57 17.74 2.46 15.43
CA LEU A 57 17.48 2.70 16.85
C LEU A 57 17.72 1.47 17.73
N VAL A 58 17.34 0.29 17.24
CA VAL A 58 17.37 -0.95 18.05
C VAL A 58 18.52 -1.89 17.69
N GLY A 59 19.29 -1.57 16.65
CA GLY A 59 20.30 -2.44 16.06
C GLY A 59 19.71 -3.34 14.95
N GLU A 60 20.59 -3.87 14.09
CA GLU A 60 20.18 -4.81 13.05
C GLU A 60 19.75 -6.14 13.68
N LEU A 61 18.47 -6.49 13.50
CA LEU A 61 17.97 -7.82 13.82
C LEU A 61 18.23 -8.71 12.60
N GLU A 62 19.19 -9.64 12.71
CA GLU A 62 19.42 -10.65 11.68
C GLU A 62 18.11 -11.39 11.37
N GLY A 63 17.74 -11.46 10.09
CA GLY A 63 16.61 -12.27 9.60
C GLY A 63 15.28 -11.54 9.32
N VAL A 64 15.22 -10.21 9.40
CA VAL A 64 13.95 -9.46 9.17
C VAL A 64 13.66 -9.19 7.68
N LEU A 65 14.62 -9.38 6.77
CA LEU A 65 14.39 -9.30 5.33
C LEU A 65 15.19 -10.39 4.61
N VAL A 66 14.48 -11.31 3.95
CA VAL A 66 14.98 -12.18 2.87
C VAL A 66 14.18 -11.84 1.62
#